data_AF-A0A1Q7UKZ4-F1
#
_entry.id   AF-A0A1Q7UKZ4-F1
#
_cell.length_a   1.000
_cell.length_b   1.000
_cell.length_c   1.000
_cell.angle_alpha   90.00
_cell.angle_beta   90.00
_cell.angle_gamma   90.00
#
_symmetry.space_group_name_H-M   'P 1'
#
loop_
_entity.id
_entity.type
_entity.pdbx_description
1 polymer ?
#
loop_
_entity_poly.entity_id
_entity_poly.type
_entity_poly.pdbx_seq_one_letter_code
_entity_poly.pdbx_strand_id
1 'polypeptide(L)' 'MVEIEVANRSGIDEATDALAFPIDGRDPVPEGLPRQLGDVVLCPQVVGEDWRAPLVHAVLHLVGYDHGAEMEARERAHA' A
#
# COMPACT_ATOMS: atom_id res chain seq x y z
N MET A 1 -0.25 -16.65 8.31
CA MET A 1 -1.56 -16.15 7.86
C MET A 1 -1.75 -14.84 8.59
N VAL A 2 -1.49 -13.71 7.94
CA VAL A 2 -1.83 -12.41 8.52
C VAL A 2 -3.29 -12.21 8.13
N GLU A 3 -4.19 -12.51 9.06
CA GLU A 3 -5.62 -12.29 8.89
C GLU A 3 -5.85 -10.80 8.64
N ILE A 4 -6.52 -10.46 7.54
CA ILE A 4 -6.88 -9.09 7.16
C ILE A 4 -7.69 -8.38 8.27
N GLU A 5 -8.28 -9.15 9.19
CA GLU A 5 -8.97 -8.65 10.40
C GLU A 5 -8.05 -7.82 11.32
N VAL A 6 -6.74 -8.12 11.38
CA VAL A 6 -5.78 -7.36 12.21
C VAL A 6 -5.38 -6.03 11.55
N ALA A 7 -5.54 -5.93 10.23
CA ALA A 7 -5.11 -4.78 9.44
C ALA A 7 -6.08 -3.58 9.53
N ASN A 8 -7.32 -3.83 9.94
CA ASN A 8 -8.37 -2.83 9.95
C ASN A 8 -8.39 -2.05 11.29
N ARG A 9 -7.40 -1.17 11.47
CA ARG A 9 -7.28 -0.31 12.68
C ARG A 9 -8.44 0.69 12.84
N SER A 10 -9.28 0.86 11.83
CA SER A 10 -10.41 1.80 11.82
C SER A 10 -11.64 1.30 12.59
N GLY A 11 -11.70 0.02 12.99
CA GLY A 11 -12.85 -0.54 13.71
C GLY A 11 -14.15 -0.59 12.88
N ILE A 12 -14.06 -0.35 11.57
CA ILE A 12 -15.15 -0.43 10.61
C ILE A 12 -14.94 -1.72 9.82
N ASP A 13 -15.82 -2.70 9.99
CA ASP A 13 -15.77 -4.01 9.32
C ASP A 13 -16.21 -3.90 7.84
N GLU A 14 -15.48 -3.11 7.07
CA GLU A 14 -15.63 -2.98 5.62
C GLU A 14 -14.35 -3.46 4.94
N ALA A 15 -14.50 -4.36 3.97
CA ALA A 15 -13.40 -4.87 3.18
C ALA A 15 -12.79 -3.72 2.36
N THR A 16 -11.51 -3.43 2.60
CA THR A 16 -10.75 -2.46 1.80
C THR A 16 -10.11 -3.19 0.61
N ASP A 17 -9.92 -2.47 -0.48
CA ASP A 17 -9.27 -2.93 -1.72
C ASP A 17 -7.78 -3.26 -1.51
N ALA A 18 -7.07 -2.40 -0.77
CA ALA A 18 -5.67 -2.61 -0.43
C ALA A 18 -5.28 -2.01 0.94
N LEU A 19 -4.33 -2.65 1.62
CA LEU A 19 -3.72 -2.19 2.87
C LEU A 19 -2.20 -2.14 2.72
N ALA A 20 -1.59 -1.07 3.22
CA ALA A 20 -0.15 -0.83 3.14
C ALA A 20 0.47 -0.68 4.55
N PHE A 21 1.57 -1.39 4.79
CA PHE A 21 2.29 -1.40 6.06
C PHE A 21 3.74 -0.96 5.85
N PRO A 22 4.03 0.34 5.92
CA PRO A 22 5.39 0.85 5.69
C PRO A 22 6.37 0.41 6.79
N ILE A 23 7.59 0.07 6.40
CA ILE A 23 8.72 -0.22 7.31
C ILE A 23 9.76 0.91 7.24
N ASP A 24 10.56 1.00 6.17
CA ASP A 24 11.62 2.01 6.07
C ASP A 24 11.16 3.30 5.39
N GLY A 25 10.07 3.26 4.63
CA GLY A 25 9.60 4.39 3.83
C GLY A 25 10.71 5.00 2.96
N ARG A 26 10.86 6.34 3.04
CA ARG A 26 11.91 7.12 2.34
C ARG A 26 13.08 7.53 3.24
N ASP A 27 13.12 7.10 4.49
CA ASP A 27 14.14 7.53 5.43
C ASP A 27 15.52 6.92 5.10
N PRO A 28 16.64 7.53 5.52
CA PRO A 28 17.97 6.95 5.32
C PRO A 28 18.09 5.57 5.98
N VAL A 29 18.58 4.60 5.22
CA VAL A 29 18.89 3.24 5.71
C VAL A 29 20.41 3.13 5.90
N PRO A 30 20.91 2.45 6.95
CA PRO A 30 22.35 2.28 7.16
C PRO A 30 23.08 1.69 5.95
N GLU A 31 24.33 2.10 5.76
CA GLU A 31 25.14 1.65 4.64
C GLU A 31 25.32 0.12 4.67
N GLY A 32 25.13 -0.51 3.50
CA GLY A 32 25.21 -1.96 3.35
C GLY A 32 23.92 -2.72 3.69
N LEU A 33 22.88 -2.06 4.19
CA LEU A 33 21.56 -2.69 4.39
C LEU A 33 20.61 -2.39 3.21
N PRO A 34 19.90 -3.40 2.69
CA PRO A 34 18.85 -3.17 1.70
C PRO A 34 17.65 -2.46 2.34
N ARG A 35 17.00 -1.57 1.58
CA ARG A 35 15.74 -0.92 1.98
C ARG A 35 14.57 -1.91 1.90
N GLN A 36 13.78 -1.98 2.96
CA GLN A 36 12.51 -2.71 3.04
C GLN A 36 11.34 -1.71 3.06
N LEU A 37 10.57 -1.65 1.99
CA LEU A 37 9.42 -0.73 1.90
C LEU A 37 8.29 -1.11 2.86
N GLY A 38 8.06 -2.41 3.04
CA GLY A 38 6.97 -2.94 3.84
C GLY A 38 6.09 -3.91 3.07
N ASP A 39 4.87 -4.12 3.58
CA ASP A 39 3.92 -5.09 3.04
C ASP A 39 2.71 -4.40 2.39
N VAL A 40 2.23 -4.97 1.27
CA VAL A 40 0.91 -4.66 0.70
C VAL A 40 0.05 -5.90 0.77
N VAL A 41 -1.16 -5.75 1.30
CA VAL A 41 -2.16 -6.81 1.36
C VAL A 41 -3.34 -6.39 0.50
N LEU A 42 -3.66 -7.19 -0.53
CA LEU A 42 -4.82 -6.98 -1.40
C LEU A 42 -5.93 -7.95 -1.02
N CYS A 43 -7.18 -7.49 -1.09
CA CYS A 43 -8.35 -8.35 -0.92
C CYS A 43 -8.89 -8.74 -2.31
N PRO A 44 -8.61 -9.95 -2.85
CA PRO A 44 -8.98 -10.32 -4.21
C PRO A 44 -10.50 -10.30 -4.47
N GLN A 45 -11.31 -10.51 -3.43
CA GLN A 45 -12.76 -10.44 -3.49
C GLN A 45 -13.27 -9.02 -3.75
N VAL A 46 -12.49 -8.00 -3.37
CA VAL A 46 -12.81 -6.58 -3.57
C VAL A 46 -12.21 -6.09 -4.89
N VAL A 47 -10.94 -6.39 -5.16
CA VAL A 47 -10.22 -5.82 -6.31
C VAL A 47 -10.46 -6.55 -7.63
N GLY A 48 -10.79 -7.85 -7.59
CA GLY A 48 -10.98 -8.67 -8.78
C GLY A 48 -9.80 -8.59 -9.76
N GLU A 49 -10.13 -8.52 -11.06
CA GLU A 49 -9.13 -8.40 -12.14
C GLU A 49 -8.44 -7.02 -12.17
N ASP A 50 -9.04 -6.01 -11.54
CA ASP A 50 -8.53 -4.63 -11.50
C ASP A 50 -7.54 -4.41 -10.34
N TRP A 51 -6.88 -5.47 -9.86
CA TRP A 51 -5.92 -5.47 -8.73
C TRP A 51 -4.73 -4.52 -8.91
N ARG A 52 -4.41 -4.16 -10.16
CA ARG A 52 -3.22 -3.38 -10.49
C ARG A 52 -3.29 -1.96 -9.94
N ALA A 53 -4.44 -1.29 -10.07
CA ALA A 53 -4.61 0.08 -9.58
C ALA A 53 -4.53 0.16 -8.04
N PRO A 54 -5.23 -0.68 -7.26
CA PRO A 54 -5.08 -0.75 -5.80
C PRO A 54 -3.66 -1.11 -5.35
N LEU A 55 -2.96 -1.99 -6.08
CA LEU A 55 -1.56 -2.28 -5.77
C LEU A 55 -0.66 -1.06 -5.95
N VAL A 56 -0.79 -0.35 -7.07
CA VAL A 56 -0.02 0.88 -7.33
C VAL A 56 -0.31 1.91 -6.25
N HIS A 57 -1.58 2.13 -5.91
CA HIS A 57 -2.00 3.01 -4.82
C HIS A 57 -1.33 2.64 -3.49
N ALA A 58 -1.40 1.37 -3.08
CA ALA A 58 -0.80 0.90 -1.83
C ALA A 58 0.73 1.02 -1.81
N VAL A 59 1.41 0.74 -2.93
CA VAL A 59 2.87 0.91 -3.03
C VAL A 59 3.27 2.39 -2.95
N LEU A 60 2.46 3.30 -3.52
CA LEU A 60 2.70 4.74 -3.40
C LEU A 60 2.63 5.20 -1.94
N HIS A 61 1.72 4.64 -1.14
CA HIS A 61 1.70 4.86 0.32
C HIS A 61 2.94 4.32 1.01
N LEU A 62 3.47 3.15 0.61
CA LEU A 62 4.71 2.62 1.20
C LEU A 62 5.91 3.55 0.99
N VAL A 63 5.96 4.26 -0.14
CA VAL A 63 6.99 5.26 -0.41
C VAL A 63 6.58 6.67 0.05
N GLY A 64 5.52 6.81 0.86
CA GLY A 64 5.16 8.04 1.55
C GLY A 64 4.47 9.10 0.70
N TYR A 65 3.74 8.72 -0.36
CA TYR A 65 2.79 9.64 -0.98
C TYR A 65 1.49 9.66 -0.19
N ASP A 66 1.03 10.85 0.15
CA ASP A 66 -0.32 11.07 0.66
C ASP A 66 -1.29 11.36 -0.49
N HIS A 67 -2.59 11.21 -0.20
CA HIS A 67 -3.65 11.54 -1.14
C HIS A 67 -3.52 12.99 -1.64
N GLY A 68 -3.55 13.15 -2.97
CA GLY A 68 -3.49 14.46 -3.62
C GLY A 68 -3.05 14.36 -5.07
N ALA A 69 -2.96 15.52 -5.73
CA ALA A 69 -2.71 15.61 -7.16
C ALA A 69 -1.41 14.93 -7.62
N GLU A 70 -0.36 14.92 -6.78
CA GLU A 70 0.89 14.23 -7.11
C GLU A 70 0.72 12.71 -7.11
N MET A 71 0.01 12.17 -6.11
CA MET A 71 -0.29 10.75 -6.04
C MET A 71 -1.14 10.31 -7.24
N GLU A 72 -2.21 11.06 -7.53
CA GLU A 72 -3.10 10.78 -8.67
C GLU A 72 -2.34 10.79 -10.01
N ALA A 73 -1.39 11.72 -10.18
CA ALA A 73 -0.56 11.76 -11.37
C ALA A 73 0.32 10.51 -11.53
N ARG A 74 0.83 9.97 -10.42
CA ARG A 74 1.64 8.74 -10.41
C ARG A 74 0.79 7.51 -10.63
N GLU A 75 -0.40 7.45 -10.05
CA GLU A 75 -1.36 6.36 -10.30
C GLU A 75 -1.67 6.25 -11.79
N ARG A 76 -2.03 7.37 -12.45
CA ARG A 76 -2.27 7.39 -13.90
C ARG A 76 -1.07 6.96 -14.75
N ALA A 77 0.15 7.13 -14.24
CA ALA A 77 1.37 6.77 -14.95
C ALA A 77 1.76 5.28 -14.77
N HIS A 78 1.22 4.59 -13.76
CA HIS A 78 1.72 3.28 -13.31
C HIS A 78 0.65 2.19 -13.18
N ALA A 79 -0.63 2.55 -13.05
CA ALA A 79 -1.76 1.63 -13.10
C ALA A 79 -2.03 1.20 -14.54
#